data_AF-J8QF51-F1
#
_entry.id   AF-J8QF51-F1
#
_cell.length_a   1.000
_cell.length_b   1.000
_cell.length_c   1.000
_cell.angle_alpha   90.00
_cell.angle_beta   90.00
_cell.angle_gamma   90.00
#
_symmetry.space_group_name_H-M   'P 1'
#
loop_
_entity.id
_entity.type
_entity.pdbx_description
1 polymer ?
#
loop_
_entity_poly.entity_id
_entity_poly.type
_entity_poly.pdbx_seq_one_letter_code
_entity_poly.pdbx_strand_id
1 'polypeptide(L)'
;RLPSGLVAAEIVVDGVCWVAVRPLGFPSGEFVVQKDTIEAAIAHERRNGDYTSIDPIIASTFFSAIVGATPPEVGGEQVWDVLRAWLTRDQECRLADILTWRSSQTQSRSRAQVLSETAKLTMVRLALRALDAEERAASIRERELGATVEEERRRHVYQQQRYADGLNAVRSALGANEEVGFDDTIDQQGLVAMAEAALADAMRTALPKPPDVGAIFARQKALSGDHESLTAKRQQLENDARFKRGEAERYRSEANLGEIDISQGRVRVCPVCRVNVDEIKANGCGISLEPCDLATLKTTIADKQKKAAELDAEANSAEEEYKRVDAQIQQLGQKRLALEDEI
;
A
#
# COMPACT_ATOMS: atom_id res chain seq x y z
N ARG A 1 47.06 -40.95 14.68
CA ARG A 1 45.98 -40.25 13.93
C ARG A 1 45.52 -41.18 12.82
N LEU A 2 44.22 -41.27 12.55
CA LEU A 2 43.64 -42.10 11.48
C LEU A 2 43.32 -41.18 10.28
N PRO A 3 44.27 -40.92 9.37
CA PRO A 3 44.10 -39.94 8.28
C PRO A 3 42.99 -40.33 7.30
N SER A 4 42.70 -41.62 7.15
CA SER A 4 41.58 -42.17 6.37
C SER A 4 40.43 -42.69 7.24
N GLY A 5 40.46 -42.42 8.54
CA GLY A 5 39.40 -42.85 9.45
C GLY A 5 38.11 -42.08 9.21
N LEU A 6 36.98 -42.79 9.26
CA LEU A 6 35.64 -42.22 9.16
C LEU A 6 34.86 -42.62 10.41
N VAL A 7 34.00 -41.72 10.87
CA VAL A 7 32.94 -42.01 11.84
C VAL A 7 31.63 -41.82 11.11
N ALA A 8 30.76 -42.83 11.18
CA ALA A 8 29.42 -42.75 10.63
C ALA A 8 28.39 -43.11 11.71
N ALA A 9 27.22 -42.49 11.64
CA ALA A 9 26.11 -42.76 12.54
C ALA A 9 24.80 -42.80 11.76
N GLU A 10 23.99 -43.81 12.04
CA GLU A 10 22.60 -43.91 11.56
C GLU A 10 21.70 -43.15 12.53
N ILE A 11 20.86 -42.30 11.98
CA ILE A 11 19.96 -41.42 12.71
C ILE A 11 18.60 -41.57 12.06
N VAL A 12 17.66 -42.17 12.78
CA VAL A 12 16.28 -42.31 12.29
C VAL A 12 15.46 -41.10 12.72
N VAL A 13 14.94 -40.36 11.75
CA VAL A 13 14.10 -39.18 11.93
C VAL A 13 12.77 -39.43 11.24
N ASP A 14 11.68 -39.48 12.00
CA ASP A 14 10.32 -39.74 11.50
C ASP A 14 10.23 -40.99 10.59
N GLY A 15 10.86 -42.09 11.02
CA GLY A 15 10.90 -43.35 10.28
C GLY A 15 11.86 -43.37 9.07
N VAL A 16 12.51 -42.25 8.74
CA VAL A 16 13.50 -42.15 7.66
C VAL A 16 14.91 -42.29 8.22
N CYS A 17 15.71 -43.20 7.65
CA CYS A 17 17.12 -43.36 8.02
C CYS A 17 18.00 -42.32 7.31
N TRP A 18 18.73 -41.56 8.12
CA TRP A 18 19.77 -40.63 7.68
C TRP A 18 21.11 -41.09 8.21
N VAL A 19 22.14 -41.03 7.37
CA VAL A 19 23.49 -41.37 7.79
C VAL A 19 24.34 -40.13 7.76
N ALA A 20 24.91 -39.79 8.91
CA ALA A 20 25.90 -38.72 9.04
C ALA A 20 27.31 -39.33 8.99
N VAL A 21 28.16 -38.84 8.09
CA VAL A 21 29.54 -39.31 7.90
C VAL A 21 30.51 -38.17 8.15
N ARG A 22 31.49 -38.43 9.03
CA ARG A 22 32.53 -37.48 9.43
C ARG A 22 33.94 -38.07 9.26
N PRO A 23 34.80 -37.47 8.42
CA PRO A 23 36.20 -37.84 8.36
C PRO A 23 36.96 -37.40 9.62
N LEU A 24 37.82 -38.28 10.13
CA LEU A 24 38.68 -38.02 11.30
C LEU A 24 40.01 -37.33 10.93
N GLY A 25 40.46 -37.51 9.68
CA GLY A 25 41.75 -37.01 9.20
C GLY A 25 41.72 -35.56 8.73
N PHE A 26 40.62 -35.13 8.11
CA PHE A 26 40.45 -33.81 7.54
C PHE A 26 39.09 -33.23 7.95
N PRO A 27 39.01 -31.95 8.39
CA PRO A 27 37.76 -31.34 8.83
C PRO A 27 36.80 -30.99 7.69
N SER A 28 37.20 -31.18 6.43
CA SER A 28 36.35 -31.01 5.25
C SER A 28 35.82 -32.37 4.78
N GLY A 29 34.56 -32.40 4.34
CA GLY A 29 33.94 -33.62 3.82
C GLY A 29 32.91 -34.26 4.73
N GLU A 30 32.47 -33.58 5.79
CA GLU A 30 31.28 -33.98 6.56
C GLU A 30 30.03 -33.87 5.68
N PHE A 31 29.20 -34.91 5.70
CA PHE A 31 27.93 -34.91 4.99
C PHE A 31 26.89 -35.80 5.69
N VAL A 32 25.63 -35.51 5.39
CA VAL A 32 24.46 -36.25 5.85
C VAL A 32 23.58 -36.55 4.64
N VAL A 33 23.24 -37.82 4.48
CA VAL A 33 22.47 -38.32 3.33
C VAL A 33 21.43 -39.34 3.79
N GLN A 34 20.30 -39.39 3.10
CA GLN A 34 19.28 -40.41 3.31
C GLN A 34 19.72 -41.74 2.69
N LYS A 35 19.96 -42.76 3.52
CA LYS A 35 20.35 -44.13 3.13
C LYS A 35 19.91 -45.12 4.19
N ASP A 36 19.67 -46.36 3.77
CA ASP A 36 19.21 -47.42 4.67
C ASP A 36 20.33 -47.95 5.58
N THR A 37 21.60 -47.87 5.16
CA THR A 37 22.76 -48.34 5.95
C THR A 37 23.97 -47.42 5.83
N ILE A 38 24.88 -47.51 6.82
CA ILE A 38 26.17 -46.82 6.82
C ILE A 38 27.00 -47.14 5.57
N GLU A 39 27.09 -48.41 5.18
CA GLU A 39 27.92 -48.85 4.05
C GLU A 39 27.46 -48.19 2.74
N ALA A 40 26.15 -48.09 2.54
CA ALA A 40 25.57 -47.41 1.38
C ALA A 40 25.86 -45.91 1.37
N ALA A 41 25.92 -45.27 2.55
CA ALA A 41 26.28 -43.86 2.67
C ALA A 41 27.77 -43.60 2.45
N ILE A 42 28.65 -44.49 2.93
CA ILE A 42 30.10 -44.40 2.68
C ILE A 42 30.38 -44.56 1.18
N ALA A 43 29.73 -45.53 0.52
CA ALA A 43 29.89 -45.76 -0.92
C ALA A 43 29.31 -44.64 -1.80
N HIS A 44 28.38 -43.82 -1.29
CA HIS A 44 27.79 -42.68 -2.01
C HIS A 44 28.81 -41.56 -2.28
N GLU A 45 29.77 -41.41 -1.35
CA GLU A 45 30.72 -40.29 -1.23
C GLU A 45 30.03 -38.91 -1.15
N ARG A 46 30.71 -37.89 -0.64
CA ARG A 46 30.10 -36.55 -0.52
C ARG A 46 29.82 -35.96 -1.91
N ARG A 47 28.58 -35.51 -2.14
CA ARG A 47 28.16 -34.82 -3.37
C ARG A 47 27.66 -33.41 -3.10
N ASN A 48 27.63 -32.59 -4.16
CA ASN A 48 27.00 -31.28 -4.09
C ASN A 48 25.49 -31.45 -3.88
N GLY A 49 24.97 -30.85 -2.80
CA GLY A 49 23.57 -30.96 -2.40
C GLY A 49 23.33 -31.82 -1.16
N ASP A 50 24.31 -32.63 -0.74
CA ASP A 50 24.21 -33.33 0.55
C ASP A 50 24.25 -32.32 1.70
N TYR A 51 23.48 -32.60 2.75
CA TYR A 51 23.48 -31.76 3.95
C TYR A 51 24.83 -31.84 4.64
N THR A 52 25.29 -30.75 5.24
CA THR A 52 26.52 -30.73 6.05
C THR A 52 26.28 -31.11 7.51
N SER A 53 25.02 -31.09 7.95
CA SER A 53 24.59 -31.43 9.31
C SER A 53 23.18 -32.01 9.27
N ILE A 54 22.84 -32.80 10.29
CA ILE A 54 21.48 -33.33 10.51
C ILE A 54 20.52 -32.23 11.03
N ASP A 55 21.05 -31.12 11.53
CA ASP A 55 20.27 -30.08 12.22
C ASP A 55 19.11 -29.51 11.39
N PRO A 56 19.25 -29.20 10.08
CA PRO A 56 18.13 -28.72 9.26
C PRO A 56 17.01 -29.76 9.09
N ILE A 57 17.36 -31.05 9.07
CA ILE A 57 16.40 -32.16 8.95
C ILE A 57 15.60 -32.27 10.25
N ILE A 58 16.25 -32.20 11.41
CA ILE A 58 15.57 -32.21 12.71
C ILE A 58 14.67 -30.99 12.87
N ALA A 59 15.17 -29.81 12.51
CA ALA A 59 14.42 -28.55 12.59
C ALA A 59 13.16 -28.58 11.70
N SER A 60 13.29 -29.00 10.44
CA SER A 60 12.15 -29.07 9.52
C SER A 60 11.14 -30.16 9.90
N THR A 61 11.59 -31.31 10.41
CA THR A 61 10.70 -32.41 10.76
C THR A 61 9.88 -32.13 12.02
N PHE A 62 10.55 -31.75 13.13
CA PHE A 62 9.86 -31.63 14.43
C PHE A 62 9.42 -30.20 14.76
N PHE A 63 10.04 -29.19 14.15
CA PHE A 63 9.87 -27.80 14.53
C PHE A 63 9.38 -26.90 13.38
N SER A 64 8.89 -27.48 12.28
CA SER A 64 8.34 -26.72 11.14
C SER A 64 7.29 -25.68 11.56
N ALA A 65 6.44 -26.01 12.54
CA ALA A 65 5.39 -25.12 13.02
C ALA A 65 5.88 -23.84 13.72
N ILE A 66 7.14 -23.81 14.18
CA ILE A 66 7.74 -22.63 14.83
C ILE A 66 8.74 -21.90 13.93
N VAL A 67 9.10 -22.49 12.78
CA VAL A 67 9.97 -21.83 11.79
C VAL A 67 9.26 -20.57 11.28
N GLY A 68 9.90 -19.42 11.44
CA GLY A 68 9.35 -18.10 11.11
C GLY A 68 8.66 -17.37 12.28
N ALA A 69 8.40 -18.07 13.40
CA ALA A 69 7.96 -17.45 14.64
C ALA A 69 9.11 -17.22 15.65
N THR A 70 10.32 -17.66 15.31
CA THR A 70 11.51 -17.51 16.15
C THR A 70 11.97 -16.06 16.26
N PRO A 71 12.76 -15.72 17.29
CA PRO A 71 13.41 -14.42 17.38
C PRO A 71 14.24 -14.11 16.11
N PRO A 72 14.35 -12.83 15.70
CA PRO A 72 15.06 -12.43 14.48
C PRO A 72 16.52 -12.91 14.40
N GLU A 73 17.15 -13.11 15.56
CA GLU A 73 18.54 -13.57 15.69
C GLU A 73 18.69 -15.08 15.44
N VAL A 74 17.57 -15.82 15.38
CA VAL A 74 17.54 -17.29 15.22
C VAL A 74 16.93 -17.63 13.86
N GLY A 75 17.81 -17.95 12.90
CA GLY A 75 17.41 -18.48 11.60
C GLY A 75 16.81 -19.89 11.69
N GLY A 76 16.01 -20.28 10.70
CA GLY A 76 15.33 -21.59 10.66
C GLY A 76 16.26 -22.80 10.81
N GLU A 77 17.44 -22.74 10.19
CA GLU A 77 18.50 -23.75 10.29
C GLU A 77 19.17 -23.83 11.68
N GLN A 78 19.01 -22.80 12.51
CA GLN A 78 19.63 -22.67 13.84
C GLN A 78 18.67 -23.06 14.97
N VAL A 79 17.39 -23.28 14.66
CA VAL A 79 16.34 -23.64 15.63
C VAL A 79 16.78 -24.84 16.47
N TRP A 80 17.28 -25.89 15.81
CA TRP A 80 17.71 -27.08 16.53
C TRP A 80 18.97 -26.86 17.38
N ASP A 81 19.95 -26.06 16.94
CA ASP A 81 21.13 -25.75 17.77
C ASP A 81 20.74 -25.08 19.09
N VAL A 82 19.80 -24.12 19.02
CA VAL A 82 19.31 -23.39 20.19
C VAL A 82 18.49 -24.30 21.10
N LEU A 83 17.56 -25.09 20.56
CA LEU A 83 16.74 -25.99 21.36
C LEU A 83 17.55 -27.14 21.97
N ARG A 84 18.53 -27.66 21.24
CA ARG A 84 19.49 -28.64 21.78
C ARG A 84 20.23 -28.06 22.98
N ALA A 85 20.63 -26.79 22.95
CA ALA A 85 21.27 -26.14 24.09
C ALA A 85 20.37 -26.12 25.33
N TRP A 86 19.09 -25.82 25.16
CA TRP A 86 18.11 -25.91 26.25
C TRP A 86 17.93 -27.34 26.77
N LEU A 87 17.80 -28.32 25.88
CA LEU A 87 17.60 -29.73 26.23
C LEU A 87 18.82 -30.37 26.90
N THR A 88 20.02 -29.85 26.65
CA THR A 88 21.28 -30.44 27.11
C THR A 88 22.14 -29.43 27.87
N ARG A 89 21.58 -28.77 28.90
CA ARG A 89 22.29 -27.73 29.69
C ARG A 89 23.70 -28.17 30.11
N ASP A 90 24.64 -27.23 30.06
CA ASP A 90 26.01 -27.40 30.56
C ASP A 90 26.02 -27.72 32.06
N GLN A 91 27.01 -28.50 32.51
CA GLN A 91 27.17 -28.82 33.94
C GLN A 91 27.44 -27.57 34.76
N GLU A 92 28.20 -26.63 34.18
CA GLU A 92 28.54 -25.32 34.70
C GLU A 92 27.29 -24.45 34.94
N CYS A 93 26.19 -24.73 34.24
CA CYS A 93 24.94 -24.00 34.36
C CYS A 93 23.93 -24.66 35.30
N ARG A 94 24.25 -25.81 35.90
CA ARG A 94 23.30 -26.64 36.68
C ARG A 94 22.57 -25.87 37.78
N LEU A 95 23.26 -24.97 38.47
CA LEU A 95 22.72 -24.15 39.57
C LEU A 95 22.41 -22.71 39.15
N ALA A 96 22.64 -22.36 37.89
CA ALA A 96 22.31 -21.05 37.35
C ALA A 96 20.82 -20.98 36.97
N ASP A 97 20.37 -19.78 36.62
CA ASP A 97 19.01 -19.52 36.14
C ASP A 97 18.59 -20.51 35.03
N ILE A 98 17.29 -20.84 34.96
CA ILE A 98 16.74 -21.81 34.01
C ILE A 98 16.99 -21.45 32.54
N LEU A 99 17.18 -20.17 32.22
CA LEU A 99 17.54 -19.66 30.89
C LEU A 99 19.06 -19.62 30.66
N THR A 100 19.86 -19.99 31.66
CA THR A 100 21.30 -20.17 31.51
C THR A 100 21.57 -21.61 31.06
N TRP A 101 21.73 -21.79 29.75
CA TRP A 101 21.90 -23.12 29.13
C TRP A 101 23.34 -23.47 28.80
N ARG A 102 24.11 -22.47 28.35
CA ARG A 102 25.52 -22.60 27.97
C ARG A 102 26.34 -21.56 28.69
N SER A 103 27.44 -21.99 29.30
CA SER A 103 28.41 -21.08 29.90
C SER A 103 29.29 -20.50 28.79
N SER A 104 29.73 -19.25 28.91
CA SER A 104 30.72 -18.67 28.00
C SER A 104 32.09 -19.36 28.10
N GLN A 105 32.33 -20.11 29.18
CA GLN A 105 33.55 -20.85 29.41
C GLN A 105 33.58 -22.19 28.65
N THR A 106 32.43 -22.70 28.19
CA THR A 106 32.38 -23.94 27.42
C THR A 106 32.63 -23.67 25.95
N GLN A 107 33.46 -24.51 25.33
CA GLN A 107 33.77 -24.43 23.89
C GLN A 107 32.66 -25.04 23.02
N SER A 108 31.39 -24.92 23.46
CA SER A 108 30.23 -25.51 22.76
C SER A 108 29.95 -24.84 21.42
N ARG A 109 30.38 -23.58 21.24
CA ARG A 109 30.11 -22.73 20.06
C ARG A 109 28.62 -22.59 19.72
N SER A 110 27.74 -22.91 20.67
CA SER A 110 26.30 -22.83 20.47
C SER A 110 25.85 -21.37 20.45
N ARG A 111 24.92 -21.04 19.54
CA ARG A 111 24.36 -19.68 19.46
C ARG A 111 23.60 -19.27 20.73
N ALA A 112 23.15 -20.23 21.53
CA ALA A 112 22.51 -19.96 22.80
C ALA A 112 23.37 -19.12 23.78
N GLN A 113 24.71 -19.08 23.61
CA GLN A 113 25.60 -18.25 24.43
C GLN A 113 25.38 -16.74 24.20
N VAL A 114 24.98 -16.34 22.98
CA VAL A 114 24.83 -14.93 22.60
C VAL A 114 23.38 -14.45 22.58
N LEU A 115 22.41 -15.34 22.80
CA LEU A 115 21.00 -14.97 22.87
C LEU A 115 20.67 -14.25 24.17
N SER A 116 19.83 -13.23 24.07
CA SER A 116 19.23 -12.55 25.22
C SER A 116 18.31 -13.51 26.01
N GLU A 117 18.08 -13.22 27.28
CA GLU A 117 17.13 -13.99 28.09
C GLU A 117 15.71 -13.99 27.50
N THR A 118 15.28 -12.86 26.94
CA THR A 118 13.98 -12.73 26.27
C THR A 118 13.86 -13.63 25.04
N ALA A 119 14.91 -13.70 24.21
CA ALA A 119 14.95 -14.60 23.06
C ALA A 119 14.94 -16.07 23.50
N LYS A 120 15.71 -16.42 24.53
CA LYS A 120 15.73 -17.77 25.11
C LYS A 120 14.38 -18.18 25.66
N LEU A 121 13.72 -17.32 26.43
CA LEU A 121 12.38 -17.57 26.95
C LEU A 121 11.38 -17.77 25.80
N THR A 122 11.45 -16.94 24.77
CA THR A 122 10.58 -17.05 23.59
C THR A 122 10.77 -18.41 22.90
N MET A 123 12.01 -18.84 22.70
CA MET A 123 12.32 -20.15 22.10
C MET A 123 11.74 -21.31 22.91
N VAL A 124 11.84 -21.28 24.24
CA VAL A 124 11.25 -22.30 25.12
C VAL A 124 9.74 -22.33 24.99
N ARG A 125 9.09 -21.15 25.02
CA ARG A 125 7.63 -21.05 24.91
C ARG A 125 7.12 -21.54 23.56
N LEU A 126 7.82 -21.24 22.47
CA LEU A 126 7.51 -21.77 21.14
C LEU A 126 7.63 -23.30 21.12
N ALA A 127 8.71 -23.87 21.66
CA ALA A 127 8.92 -25.32 21.70
C ALA A 127 7.85 -26.04 22.54
N LEU A 128 7.44 -25.43 23.66
CA LEU A 128 6.36 -25.95 24.52
C LEU A 128 4.96 -25.66 23.96
N ARG A 129 4.84 -24.97 22.82
CA ARG A 129 3.56 -24.47 22.27
C ARG A 129 2.76 -23.63 23.28
N ALA A 130 3.47 -22.98 24.21
CA ALA A 130 2.94 -22.12 25.27
C ALA A 130 2.96 -20.62 24.89
N LEU A 131 3.10 -20.35 23.58
CA LEU A 131 2.99 -19.01 23.01
C LEU A 131 1.74 -18.97 22.14
N ASP A 132 0.65 -18.47 22.71
CA ASP A 132 -0.63 -18.41 22.04
C ASP A 132 -0.55 -17.52 20.80
N ALA A 133 -1.43 -17.80 19.82
CA ALA A 133 -1.52 -16.99 18.61
C ALA A 133 -1.87 -15.53 18.92
N GLU A 134 -2.70 -15.30 19.95
CA GLU A 134 -3.08 -13.97 20.42
C GLU A 134 -1.90 -13.18 20.99
N GLU A 135 -1.07 -13.83 21.80
CA GLU A 135 0.12 -13.21 22.37
C GLU A 135 1.16 -12.88 21.30
N ARG A 136 1.31 -13.76 20.30
CA ARG A 136 2.13 -13.48 19.11
C ARG A 136 1.63 -12.26 18.36
N ALA A 137 0.32 -12.19 18.11
CA ALA A 137 -0.29 -11.03 17.45
C ALA A 137 -0.13 -9.76 18.29
N ALA A 138 -0.24 -9.85 19.62
CA ALA A 138 -0.02 -8.73 20.52
C ALA A 138 1.43 -8.22 20.48
N SER A 139 2.43 -9.12 20.49
CA SER A 139 3.84 -8.76 20.39
C SER A 139 4.22 -8.13 19.05
N ILE A 140 3.57 -8.55 17.95
CA ILE A 140 3.75 -7.91 16.63
C ILE A 140 3.15 -6.49 16.66
N ARG A 141 1.92 -6.34 17.14
CA ARG A 141 1.26 -5.03 17.28
C ARG A 141 2.04 -4.07 18.18
N GLU A 142 2.59 -4.56 19.29
CA GLU A 142 3.43 -3.75 20.18
C GLU A 142 4.68 -3.23 19.45
N ARG A 143 5.33 -4.07 18.66
CA ARG A 143 6.49 -3.66 17.84
C ARG A 143 6.12 -2.63 16.77
N GLU A 144 5.00 -2.82 16.08
CA GLU A 144 4.49 -1.87 15.08
C GLU A 144 4.13 -0.51 15.70
N LEU A 145 3.47 -0.54 16.86
CA LEU A 145 3.16 0.67 17.62
C LEU A 145 4.44 1.36 18.11
N GLY A 146 5.40 0.59 18.63
CA GLY A 146 6.70 1.11 19.05
C GLY A 146 7.46 1.79 17.91
N ALA A 147 7.46 1.19 16.72
CA ALA A 147 8.07 1.77 15.52
C ALA A 147 7.37 3.08 15.11
N THR A 148 6.03 3.11 15.18
CA THR A 148 5.23 4.30 14.87
C THR A 148 5.50 5.43 15.85
N VAL A 149 5.56 5.13 17.16
CA VAL A 149 5.89 6.11 18.20
C VAL A 149 7.29 6.68 18.00
N GLU A 150 8.26 5.83 17.67
CA GLU A 150 9.63 6.26 17.41
C GLU A 150 9.73 7.12 16.14
N GLU A 151 8.98 6.80 15.09
CA GLU A 151 8.91 7.64 13.88
C GLU A 151 8.31 9.01 14.17
N GLU A 152 7.22 9.08 14.92
CA GLU A 152 6.60 10.35 15.33
C GLU A 152 7.52 11.17 16.23
N ARG A 153 8.27 10.52 17.15
CA ARG A 153 9.32 11.20 17.92
C ARG A 153 10.39 11.81 17.03
N ARG A 154 10.88 11.07 16.03
CA ARG A 154 11.87 11.59 15.06
C ARG A 154 11.32 12.76 14.27
N ARG A 155 10.07 12.68 13.81
CA ARG A 155 9.40 13.79 13.11
C ARG A 155 9.29 15.03 13.99
N HIS A 156 8.92 14.85 15.26
CA HIS A 156 8.82 15.96 16.21
C HIS A 156 10.18 16.63 16.46
N VAL A 157 11.23 15.83 16.69
CA VAL A 157 12.60 16.35 16.84
C VAL A 157 13.05 17.10 15.58
N TYR A 158 12.78 16.55 14.39
CA TYR A 158 13.11 17.19 13.13
C TYR A 158 12.37 18.52 12.94
N GLN A 159 11.07 18.58 13.27
CA GLN A 159 10.28 19.80 13.20
C GLN A 159 10.81 20.87 14.17
N GLN A 160 11.14 20.50 15.40
CA GLN A 160 11.73 21.41 16.38
C GLN A 160 13.08 21.96 15.91
N GLN A 161 13.96 21.11 15.38
CA GLN A 161 15.24 21.53 14.81
C GLN A 161 15.05 22.50 13.65
N ARG A 162 14.17 22.17 12.70
CA ARG A 162 13.87 23.04 11.56
C ARG A 162 13.30 24.39 11.99
N TYR A 163 12.45 24.41 13.01
CA TYR A 163 11.91 25.65 13.57
C TYR A 163 13.02 26.50 14.21
N ALA A 164 13.89 25.88 15.02
CA ALA A 164 15.02 26.56 15.64
C ALA A 164 16.02 27.12 14.60
N ASP A 165 16.34 26.34 13.56
CA ASP A 165 17.21 26.76 12.46
C ASP A 165 16.60 27.93 11.68
N GLY A 166 15.29 27.86 11.41
CA GLY A 166 14.55 28.94 10.76
C GLY A 166 14.57 30.24 11.58
N LEU A 167 14.35 30.15 12.89
CA LEU A 167 14.45 31.30 13.79
C LEU A 167 15.87 31.89 13.81
N ASN A 168 16.90 31.05 13.86
CA ASN A 168 18.29 31.50 13.82
C ASN A 168 18.64 32.19 12.49
N ALA A 169 18.15 31.67 11.36
CA ALA A 169 18.33 32.28 10.05
C ALA A 169 17.68 33.67 9.96
N VAL A 170 16.43 33.81 10.45
CA VAL A 170 15.73 35.11 10.52
C VAL A 170 16.48 36.09 11.41
N ARG A 171 16.94 35.63 12.59
CA ARG A 171 17.73 36.45 13.52
C ARG A 171 19.00 36.99 12.87
N SER A 172 19.72 36.13 12.14
CA SER A 172 20.92 36.51 11.41
C SER A 172 20.64 37.51 10.30
N ALA A 173 19.58 37.31 9.51
CA ALA A 173 19.19 38.22 8.43
C ALA A 173 18.79 39.62 8.94
N LEU A 174 18.21 39.69 10.15
CA LEU A 174 17.81 40.94 10.79
C LEU A 174 18.92 41.58 11.65
N GLY A 175 20.10 40.96 11.73
CA GLY A 175 21.25 41.50 12.47
C GLY A 175 21.03 41.57 14.00
N ALA A 176 20.14 40.74 14.54
CA ALA A 176 19.86 40.72 15.98
C ALA A 176 20.89 39.83 16.72
N ASN A 177 21.55 40.37 17.75
CA ASN A 177 22.55 39.65 18.55
C ASN A 177 21.92 38.56 19.44
N GLU A 178 22.70 37.52 19.79
CA GLU A 178 22.30 36.40 20.67
C GLU A 178 21.86 36.85 22.08
N GLU A 179 22.22 38.05 22.51
CA GLU A 179 21.85 38.61 23.82
C GLU A 179 20.39 39.06 23.91
N VAL A 180 19.68 39.20 22.78
CA VAL A 180 18.25 39.45 22.79
C VAL A 180 17.55 38.10 22.98
N GLY A 181 17.34 37.74 24.25
CA GLY A 181 16.59 36.55 24.62
C GLY A 181 15.13 36.72 24.17
N PHE A 182 14.78 36.05 23.07
CA PHE A 182 13.44 36.12 22.50
C PHE A 182 12.60 34.97 23.04
N ASP A 183 12.11 35.11 24.28
CA ASP A 183 11.38 34.03 24.98
C ASP A 183 9.85 34.26 24.99
N ASP A 184 9.35 35.40 24.50
CA ASP A 184 7.91 35.73 24.52
C ASP A 184 7.34 36.30 23.19
N THR A 185 6.01 36.32 23.05
CA THR A 185 5.30 36.85 21.86
C THR A 185 5.62 38.32 21.49
N ILE A 186 6.14 39.10 22.44
CA ILE A 186 6.54 40.52 22.23
C ILE A 186 7.82 40.61 21.39
N ASP A 187 8.68 39.60 21.49
CA ASP A 187 9.95 39.52 20.79
C ASP A 187 9.78 39.18 19.31
N GLN A 188 8.76 38.38 18.98
CA GLN A 188 8.32 38.14 17.60
C GLN A 188 7.80 39.44 16.96
N GLN A 189 7.13 40.32 17.73
CA GLN A 189 6.72 41.65 17.24
C GLN A 189 7.93 42.56 16.98
N GLY A 190 9.00 42.44 17.76
CA GLY A 190 10.27 43.13 17.53
C GLY A 190 10.94 42.74 16.21
N LEU A 191 10.99 41.44 15.90
CA LEU A 191 11.52 40.94 14.61
C LEU A 191 10.63 41.38 13.44
N VAL A 192 9.31 41.37 13.60
CA VAL A 192 8.38 41.88 12.57
C VAL A 192 8.62 43.37 12.31
N ALA A 193 8.75 44.19 13.37
CA ALA A 193 9.03 45.62 13.22
C ALA A 193 10.40 45.88 12.56
N MET A 194 11.43 45.08 12.87
CA MET A 194 12.74 45.17 12.21
C MET A 194 12.68 44.74 10.74
N ALA A 195 11.92 43.69 10.42
CA ALA A 195 11.70 43.26 9.05
C ALA A 195 10.92 44.31 8.23
N GLU A 196 9.89 44.91 8.82
CA GLU A 196 9.14 46.02 8.20
C GLU A 196 10.02 47.24 7.94
N ALA A 197 10.91 47.59 8.88
CA ALA A 197 11.86 48.68 8.71
C ALA A 197 12.90 48.38 7.60
N ALA A 198 13.44 47.16 7.57
CA ALA A 198 14.37 46.73 6.52
C ALA A 198 13.71 46.69 5.14
N LEU A 199 12.46 46.22 5.05
CA LEU A 199 11.65 46.25 3.84
C LEU A 199 11.41 47.68 3.36
N ALA A 200 11.02 48.59 4.27
CA ALA A 200 10.80 49.99 3.94
C ALA A 200 12.08 50.68 3.44
N ASP A 201 13.25 50.28 3.92
CA ASP A 201 14.54 50.83 3.48
C ASP A 201 15.00 50.27 2.13
N ALA A 202 14.78 48.98 1.89
CA ALA A 202 15.00 48.33 0.60
C ALA A 202 14.09 48.92 -0.50
N MET A 203 12.83 49.22 -0.16
CA MET A 203 11.89 49.90 -1.07
C MET A 203 12.32 51.33 -1.42
N ARG A 204 13.11 52.01 -0.57
CA ARG A 204 13.66 53.35 -0.89
C ARG A 204 14.89 53.29 -1.79
N THR A 205 15.66 52.20 -1.73
CA THR A 205 16.94 52.06 -2.46
C THR A 205 16.79 51.50 -3.87
N ALA A 206 15.67 50.85 -4.20
CA ALA A 206 15.38 50.33 -5.53
C ALA A 206 14.18 51.03 -6.18
N LEU A 207 14.40 52.16 -6.86
CA LEU A 207 13.45 52.64 -7.87
C LEU A 207 14.12 52.81 -9.24
N PRO A 208 14.11 51.77 -10.10
CA PRO A 208 13.92 51.98 -11.53
C PRO A 208 12.55 52.63 -11.77
N LYS A 209 12.36 53.31 -12.92
CA LYS A 209 11.07 53.90 -13.31
C LYS A 209 9.92 52.93 -13.00
N PRO A 210 8.87 53.36 -12.28
CA PRO A 210 7.77 52.48 -11.95
C PRO A 210 7.19 51.93 -13.24
N PRO A 211 7.02 50.60 -13.38
CA PRO A 211 6.16 50.06 -14.42
C PRO A 211 4.79 50.72 -14.27
N ASP A 212 4.08 50.93 -15.38
CA ASP A 212 2.73 51.51 -15.36
C ASP A 212 1.77 50.51 -14.71
N VAL A 213 1.73 50.52 -13.38
CA VAL A 213 0.92 49.63 -12.55
C VAL A 213 -0.57 49.79 -12.89
N GLY A 214 -0.97 50.98 -13.34
CA GLY A 214 -2.32 51.24 -13.84
C GLY A 214 -2.65 50.43 -15.09
N ALA A 215 -1.72 50.33 -16.04
CA ALA A 215 -1.88 49.49 -17.23
C ALA A 215 -1.89 47.99 -16.89
N ILE A 216 -1.10 47.54 -15.91
CA ILE A 216 -1.07 46.15 -15.45
C ILE A 216 -2.40 45.77 -14.79
N PHE A 217 -2.92 46.58 -13.87
CA PHE A 217 -4.22 46.35 -13.23
C PHE A 217 -5.39 46.37 -14.23
N ALA A 218 -5.34 47.24 -15.24
CA ALA A 218 -6.35 47.26 -16.30
C ALA A 218 -6.35 45.96 -17.12
N ARG A 219 -5.17 45.42 -17.46
CA ARG A 219 -5.00 44.13 -18.14
C ARG A 219 -5.45 42.96 -17.26
N GLN A 220 -5.08 42.97 -15.97
CA GLN A 220 -5.51 41.94 -15.02
C GLN A 220 -7.03 41.90 -14.88
N LYS A 221 -7.66 43.08 -14.77
CA LYS A 221 -9.13 43.20 -14.69
C LYS A 221 -9.82 42.67 -15.95
N ALA A 222 -9.29 42.97 -17.14
CA ALA A 222 -9.81 42.45 -18.40
C ALA A 222 -9.69 40.92 -18.47
N LEU A 223 -8.53 40.37 -18.16
CA LEU A 223 -8.29 38.92 -18.16
C LEU A 223 -9.17 38.18 -17.13
N SER A 224 -9.39 38.76 -15.96
CA SER A 224 -10.30 38.19 -14.95
C SER A 224 -11.75 38.21 -15.43
N GLY A 225 -12.21 39.29 -16.06
CA GLY A 225 -13.56 39.36 -16.65
C GLY A 225 -13.76 38.33 -17.78
N ASP A 226 -12.76 38.17 -18.66
CA ASP A 226 -12.79 37.16 -19.72
C ASP A 226 -12.83 35.74 -19.12
N HIS A 227 -12.04 35.47 -18.09
CA HIS A 227 -12.01 34.18 -17.39
C HIS A 227 -13.36 33.85 -16.74
N GLU A 228 -13.98 34.81 -16.05
CA GLU A 228 -15.31 34.64 -15.45
C GLU A 228 -16.37 34.32 -16.52
N SER A 229 -16.34 35.04 -17.65
CA SER A 229 -17.29 34.82 -18.75
C SER A 229 -17.15 33.42 -19.39
N LEU A 230 -15.92 32.95 -19.60
CA LEU A 230 -15.68 31.61 -20.13
C LEU A 230 -16.03 30.52 -19.12
N THR A 231 -15.79 30.75 -17.83
CA THR A 231 -16.16 29.81 -16.76
C THR A 231 -17.68 29.65 -16.68
N ALA A 232 -18.42 30.77 -16.77
CA ALA A 232 -19.89 30.73 -16.84
C ALA A 232 -20.39 29.99 -18.09
N LYS A 233 -19.78 30.25 -19.26
CA LYS A 233 -20.11 29.54 -20.50
C LYS A 233 -19.80 28.04 -20.42
N ARG A 234 -18.70 27.66 -19.78
CA ARG A 234 -18.33 26.26 -19.53
C ARG A 234 -19.40 25.56 -18.70
N GLN A 235 -19.84 26.18 -17.61
CA GLN A 235 -20.87 25.61 -16.74
C GLN A 235 -22.20 25.43 -17.48
N GLN A 236 -22.56 26.39 -18.34
CA GLN A 236 -23.78 26.31 -19.14
C GLN A 236 -23.74 25.13 -20.13
N LEU A 237 -22.62 24.96 -20.86
CA LEU A 237 -22.45 23.86 -21.81
C LEU A 237 -22.44 22.49 -21.13
N GLU A 238 -21.79 22.38 -19.97
CA GLU A 238 -21.78 21.14 -19.18
C GLU A 238 -23.19 20.76 -18.71
N ASN A 239 -23.95 21.72 -18.19
CA ASN A 239 -25.33 21.49 -17.75
C ASN A 239 -26.25 21.10 -18.92
N ASP A 240 -26.11 21.75 -20.08
CA ASP A 240 -26.88 21.44 -21.30
C ASP A 240 -26.59 20.02 -21.81
N ALA A 241 -25.31 19.65 -21.90
CA ALA A 241 -24.89 18.30 -22.31
C ALA A 241 -25.42 17.22 -21.33
N ARG A 242 -25.33 17.48 -20.02
CA ARG A 242 -25.85 16.57 -19.00
C ARG A 242 -27.38 16.41 -19.09
N PHE A 243 -28.10 17.51 -19.26
CA PHE A 243 -29.56 17.48 -19.38
C PHE A 243 -30.01 16.69 -20.61
N LYS A 244 -29.42 16.98 -21.78
CA LYS A 244 -29.72 16.28 -23.04
C LYS A 244 -29.43 14.78 -22.96
N ARG A 245 -28.33 14.37 -22.33
CA ARG A 245 -28.05 12.94 -22.08
C ARG A 245 -29.07 12.27 -21.19
N GLY A 246 -29.50 12.94 -20.12
CA GLY A 246 -30.54 12.42 -19.24
C GLY A 246 -31.88 12.24 -19.97
N GLU A 247 -32.25 13.18 -20.83
CA GLU A 247 -33.44 13.04 -21.68
C GLU A 247 -33.30 11.91 -22.72
N ALA A 248 -32.14 11.78 -23.36
CA ALA A 248 -31.87 10.68 -24.29
C ALA A 248 -31.96 9.31 -23.60
N GLU A 249 -31.43 9.18 -22.38
CA GLU A 249 -31.53 7.97 -21.57
C GLU A 249 -32.97 7.64 -21.17
N ARG A 250 -33.77 8.66 -20.85
CA ARG A 250 -35.20 8.49 -20.60
C ARG A 250 -35.92 7.96 -21.83
N TYR A 251 -35.72 8.56 -23.00
CA TYR A 251 -36.34 8.09 -24.25
C TYR A 251 -35.91 6.67 -24.63
N ARG A 252 -34.64 6.30 -24.40
CA ARG A 252 -34.15 4.92 -24.56
C ARG A 252 -34.82 3.96 -23.59
N SER A 253 -34.93 4.33 -22.33
CA SER A 253 -35.59 3.49 -21.31
C SER A 253 -37.06 3.27 -21.64
N GLU A 254 -37.76 4.32 -22.08
CA GLU A 254 -39.14 4.22 -22.55
C GLU A 254 -39.29 3.39 -23.83
N ALA A 255 -38.31 3.42 -24.74
CA ALA A 255 -38.27 2.59 -25.94
C ALA A 255 -38.02 1.11 -25.58
N ASN A 256 -37.08 0.84 -24.66
CA ASN A 256 -36.72 -0.50 -24.20
C ASN A 256 -37.84 -1.17 -23.39
N LEU A 257 -38.64 -0.41 -22.65
CA LEU A 257 -39.86 -0.93 -22.00
C LEU A 257 -40.90 -1.41 -23.04
N GLY A 258 -40.90 -0.83 -24.24
CA GLY A 258 -41.73 -1.28 -25.37
C GLY A 258 -41.11 -2.42 -26.19
N GLU A 259 -39.80 -2.64 -26.04
CA GLU A 259 -39.04 -3.70 -26.69
C GLU A 259 -38.92 -4.91 -25.75
N ILE A 260 -40.06 -5.49 -25.36
CA ILE A 260 -40.05 -6.90 -24.96
C ILE A 260 -39.72 -7.65 -26.25
N ASP A 261 -38.48 -8.11 -26.41
CA ASP A 261 -38.04 -8.90 -27.55
C ASP A 261 -38.86 -10.21 -27.59
N ILE A 262 -39.98 -10.13 -28.31
CA ILE A 262 -40.89 -11.26 -28.50
C ILE A 262 -40.16 -12.36 -29.29
N SER A 263 -39.05 -12.09 -29.99
CA SER A 263 -38.39 -13.05 -30.88
C SER A 263 -37.44 -14.03 -30.18
N GLN A 264 -36.95 -13.72 -28.97
CA GLN A 264 -36.01 -14.59 -28.25
C GLN A 264 -36.71 -15.68 -27.41
N GLY A 265 -37.20 -16.72 -28.11
CA GLY A 265 -37.11 -18.15 -27.77
C GLY A 265 -37.45 -18.72 -26.39
N ARG A 266 -37.81 -17.93 -25.36
CA ARG A 266 -38.25 -18.43 -24.05
C ARG A 266 -39.74 -18.16 -23.90
N VAL A 267 -40.47 -19.21 -23.48
CA VAL A 267 -41.93 -19.31 -23.38
C VAL A 267 -42.60 -17.94 -23.17
N ARG A 268 -43.35 -17.50 -24.17
CA ARG A 268 -43.94 -16.16 -24.23
C ARG A 268 -45.17 -16.12 -23.34
N VAL A 269 -45.00 -15.68 -22.11
CA VAL A 269 -46.09 -15.57 -21.15
C VAL A 269 -46.48 -14.10 -21.02
N CYS A 270 -47.76 -13.78 -21.21
CA CYS A 270 -48.26 -12.41 -21.02
C CYS A 270 -47.95 -11.93 -19.59
N PRO A 271 -47.31 -10.77 -19.39
CA PRO A 271 -46.93 -10.30 -18.06
C PRO A 271 -48.13 -9.95 -17.16
N VAL A 272 -49.32 -9.77 -17.73
CA VAL A 272 -50.55 -9.42 -17.00
C VAL A 272 -51.33 -10.67 -16.58
N CYS A 273 -51.68 -11.55 -17.53
CA CYS A 273 -52.54 -12.71 -17.26
C CYS A 273 -51.80 -14.05 -17.16
N ARG A 274 -50.48 -14.07 -17.41
CA ARG A 274 -49.64 -15.26 -17.44
C ARG A 274 -50.09 -16.40 -18.37
N VAL A 275 -50.84 -16.08 -19.42
CA VAL A 275 -51.23 -17.01 -20.50
C VAL A 275 -50.23 -16.94 -21.65
N ASN A 276 -50.06 -18.04 -22.39
CA ASN A 276 -49.13 -18.13 -23.51
C ASN A 276 -49.55 -17.22 -24.67
N VAL A 277 -48.63 -16.44 -25.24
CA VAL A 277 -48.95 -15.38 -26.22
C VAL A 277 -49.57 -15.94 -27.50
N ASP A 278 -49.22 -17.15 -27.89
CA ASP A 278 -49.81 -17.79 -29.07
C ASP A 278 -51.29 -18.16 -28.85
N GLU A 279 -51.66 -18.49 -27.61
CA GLU A 279 -53.04 -18.76 -27.21
C GLU A 279 -53.87 -17.47 -27.12
N ILE A 280 -53.25 -16.37 -26.66
CA ILE A 280 -53.87 -15.04 -26.67
C ILE A 280 -54.05 -14.52 -28.10
N LYS A 281 -53.12 -14.80 -29.02
CA LYS A 281 -53.26 -14.44 -30.44
C LYS A 281 -54.38 -15.21 -31.14
N ALA A 282 -54.59 -16.48 -30.76
CA ALA A 282 -55.63 -17.32 -31.34
C ALA A 282 -57.03 -17.01 -30.78
N ASN A 283 -57.14 -16.78 -29.46
CA ASN A 283 -58.42 -16.69 -28.76
C ASN A 283 -58.81 -15.26 -28.34
N GLY A 284 -57.91 -14.28 -28.50
CA GLY A 284 -58.07 -12.91 -28.04
C GLY A 284 -57.73 -12.74 -26.55
N CYS A 285 -57.20 -11.57 -26.17
CA CYS A 285 -56.95 -11.24 -24.77
C CYS A 285 -58.26 -10.81 -24.09
N GLY A 286 -58.79 -11.61 -23.17
CA GLY A 286 -60.03 -11.27 -22.43
C GLY A 286 -59.95 -10.02 -21.54
N ILE A 287 -58.79 -9.35 -21.46
CA ILE A 287 -58.57 -8.13 -20.66
C ILE A 287 -58.57 -6.86 -21.54
N SER A 288 -58.25 -6.96 -22.83
CA SER A 288 -58.24 -5.82 -23.75
C SER A 288 -59.24 -6.06 -24.88
N LEU A 289 -60.33 -5.30 -24.89
CA LEU A 289 -61.36 -5.34 -25.93
C LEU A 289 -60.88 -4.69 -27.25
N GLU A 290 -59.73 -4.02 -27.24
CA GLU A 290 -59.14 -3.37 -28.42
C GLU A 290 -57.92 -4.16 -28.93
N PRO A 291 -57.82 -4.41 -30.26
CA PRO A 291 -56.64 -5.05 -30.85
C PRO A 291 -55.44 -4.11 -30.75
N CYS A 292 -54.34 -4.62 -30.19
CA CYS A 292 -53.09 -3.89 -30.07
C CYS A 292 -52.46 -3.71 -31.45
N ASP A 293 -52.39 -2.45 -31.91
CA ASP A 293 -51.75 -2.12 -33.19
C ASP A 293 -50.23 -2.12 -33.06
N LEU A 294 -49.63 -3.22 -33.52
CA LEU A 294 -48.19 -3.42 -33.49
C LEU A 294 -47.44 -2.48 -34.45
N ALA A 295 -48.10 -1.96 -35.49
CA ALA A 295 -47.46 -1.05 -36.44
C ALA A 295 -47.24 0.32 -35.79
N THR A 296 -48.24 0.86 -35.11
CA THR A 296 -48.13 2.15 -34.41
C THR A 296 -47.18 2.10 -33.21
N LEU A 297 -47.08 0.96 -32.53
CA LEU A 297 -46.08 0.77 -31.47
C LEU A 297 -44.65 0.77 -32.02
N LYS A 298 -44.41 0.07 -33.14
CA LYS A 298 -43.09 0.06 -33.80
C LYS A 298 -42.68 1.44 -34.28
N THR A 299 -43.59 2.21 -34.87
CA THR A 299 -43.28 3.59 -35.28
C THR A 299 -43.00 4.47 -34.07
N THR A 300 -43.76 4.35 -32.98
CA THR A 300 -43.53 5.11 -31.75
C THR A 300 -42.18 4.79 -31.10
N ILE A 301 -41.77 3.51 -31.09
CA ILE A 301 -40.45 3.09 -30.59
C ILE A 301 -39.33 3.67 -31.47
N ALA A 302 -39.47 3.56 -32.80
CA ALA A 302 -38.51 4.12 -33.74
C ALA A 302 -38.38 5.65 -33.61
N ASP A 303 -39.50 6.37 -33.42
CA ASP A 303 -39.50 7.82 -33.19
C ASP A 303 -38.80 8.19 -31.88
N LYS A 304 -39.01 7.43 -30.80
CA LYS A 304 -38.30 7.63 -29.52
C LYS A 304 -36.81 7.35 -29.63
N GLN A 305 -36.41 6.29 -30.35
CA GLN A 305 -35.01 5.98 -30.62
C GLN A 305 -34.34 7.07 -31.46
N LYS A 306 -35.05 7.61 -32.46
CA LYS A 306 -34.56 8.73 -33.27
C LYS A 306 -34.35 9.98 -32.43
N LYS A 307 -35.31 10.35 -31.58
CA LYS A 307 -35.18 11.50 -30.65
C LYS A 307 -34.02 11.33 -29.67
N ALA A 308 -33.83 10.12 -29.13
CA ALA A 308 -32.67 9.84 -28.28
C ALA A 308 -31.34 10.04 -29.02
N ALA A 309 -31.24 9.60 -30.28
CA ALA A 309 -30.04 9.78 -31.10
C ALA A 309 -29.77 11.26 -31.44
N GLU A 310 -30.80 12.05 -31.72
CA GLU A 310 -30.69 13.50 -31.94
C GLU A 310 -30.16 14.21 -30.68
N LEU A 311 -30.73 13.90 -29.51
CA LEU A 311 -30.28 14.46 -28.23
C LEU A 311 -28.84 14.06 -27.86
N ASP A 312 -28.44 12.82 -28.14
CA ASP A 312 -27.05 12.37 -27.95
C ASP A 312 -26.09 13.13 -28.88
N ALA A 313 -26.48 13.38 -30.14
CA ALA A 313 -25.68 14.16 -31.08
C ALA A 313 -25.51 15.62 -30.63
N GLU A 314 -26.58 16.24 -30.14
CA GLU A 314 -26.53 17.59 -29.58
C GLU A 314 -25.66 17.64 -28.31
N ALA A 315 -25.78 16.66 -27.41
CA ALA A 315 -24.94 16.58 -26.22
C ALA A 315 -23.45 16.45 -26.57
N ASN A 316 -23.12 15.62 -27.56
CA ASN A 316 -21.73 15.48 -28.03
C ASN A 316 -21.20 16.79 -28.62
N SER A 317 -22.03 17.53 -29.36
CA SER A 317 -21.63 18.85 -29.90
C SER A 317 -21.36 19.87 -28.78
N ALA A 318 -22.18 19.88 -27.73
CA ALA A 318 -21.98 20.73 -26.55
C ALA A 318 -20.71 20.36 -25.78
N GLU A 319 -20.35 19.07 -25.72
CA GLU A 319 -19.09 18.62 -25.13
C GLU A 319 -17.84 19.01 -25.93
N GLU A 320 -17.92 18.99 -27.26
CA GLU A 320 -16.84 19.49 -28.10
C GLU A 320 -16.62 20.99 -27.88
N GLU A 321 -17.71 21.76 -27.77
CA GLU A 321 -17.63 23.18 -27.42
C GLU A 321 -17.09 23.39 -26.00
N TYR A 322 -17.51 22.58 -25.03
CA TYR A 322 -16.96 22.58 -23.67
C TYR A 322 -15.44 22.40 -23.68
N LYS A 323 -14.92 21.42 -24.43
CA LYS A 323 -13.47 21.17 -24.54
C LYS A 323 -12.73 22.36 -25.14
N ARG A 324 -13.32 23.05 -26.13
CA ARG A 324 -12.73 24.27 -26.72
C ARG A 324 -12.70 25.42 -25.71
N VAL A 325 -13.77 25.62 -24.93
CA VAL A 325 -13.82 26.65 -23.89
C VAL A 325 -12.84 26.35 -22.75
N ASP A 326 -12.70 25.09 -22.34
CA ASP A 326 -11.76 24.71 -21.29
C ASP A 326 -10.30 24.95 -21.69
N ALA A 327 -9.94 24.67 -22.96
CA ALA A 327 -8.64 25.02 -23.50
C ALA A 327 -8.37 26.54 -23.50
N GLN A 328 -9.39 27.36 -23.78
CA GLN A 328 -9.28 28.83 -23.70
C GLN A 328 -9.08 29.31 -22.26
N ILE A 329 -9.76 28.70 -21.29
CA ILE A 329 -9.58 29.00 -19.85
C ILE A 329 -8.13 28.69 -19.43
N GLN A 330 -7.58 27.55 -19.83
CA GLN A 330 -6.19 27.19 -19.53
C GLN A 330 -5.19 28.19 -20.13
N GLN A 331 -5.41 28.62 -21.38
CA GLN A 331 -4.58 29.66 -22.01
C GLN A 331 -4.66 31.01 -21.29
N LEU A 332 -5.85 31.41 -20.82
CA LEU A 332 -5.99 32.64 -20.01
C LEU A 332 -5.33 32.49 -18.64
N GLY A 333 -5.40 31.32 -18.02
CA GLY A 333 -4.69 31.02 -16.77
C GLY A 333 -3.17 31.21 -16.89
N GLN A 334 -2.58 30.71 -17.98
CA GLN A 334 -1.16 30.90 -18.28
C GLN A 334 -0.81 32.39 -18.50
N LYS A 335 -1.65 33.14 -19.21
CA LYS A 335 -1.47 34.59 -19.40
C LYS A 335 -1.58 35.38 -18.10
N ARG A 336 -2.43 34.94 -17.17
CA ARG A 336 -2.56 35.55 -15.84
C ARG A 336 -1.31 35.31 -14.99
N LEU A 337 -0.79 34.08 -14.98
CA LEU A 337 0.47 33.76 -14.29
C LEU A 337 1.64 34.57 -14.84
N ALA A 338 1.75 34.68 -16.17
CA ALA A 338 2.78 35.49 -16.81
C ALA A 338 2.68 36.99 -16.46
N LEU A 339 1.46 37.51 -16.24
CA LEU A 339 1.24 38.89 -15.81
C LEU A 339 1.54 39.09 -14.32
N GLU A 340 1.34 38.07 -13.49
CA GLU A 340 1.74 38.07 -12.08
C GLU A 340 3.27 38.08 -11.93
N ASP A 341 4.00 37.45 -12.86
CA ASP A 341 5.47 37.49 -12.94
C ASP A 341 6.02 38.85 -13.44
N GLU A 342 5.18 39.71 -14.04
CA GLU A 342 5.56 41.08 -14.49
C GLU A 342 5.46 42.14 -13.36
N ILE A 343 4.89 41.80 -12.20
CA ILE A 343 4.68 42.68 -11.03
C ILE A 343 5.84 42.55 -10.05
#